data_AF-A0AAD4H406-F1
#
_entry.id   AF-A0AAD4H406-F1
#
_cell.length_a   1.000
_cell.length_b   1.000
_cell.length_c   1.000
_cell.angle_alpha   90.00
_cell.angle_beta   90.00
_cell.angle_gamma   90.00
#
_symmetry.space_group_name_H-M   'P 1'
#
loop_
_entity.id
_entity.type
_entity.pdbx_description
1 polymer ?
#
loop_
_entity_poly.entity_id
_entity_poly.type
_entity_poly.pdbx_seq_one_letter_code
_entity_poly.pdbx_strand_id
1 'polypeptide(L)'
;MADRTDTEKRTSEQELIDNEFKEIKIDPSSINRQNATATTPTVKRVSTPKKKPFILGGRFFLLNWFYLWVFGLIHRCREQKNIKKIVLQLANVLTAKTNGEDLDVKWSQEKASAAAASRQPKLIRALYELYGIKYIFIGLWKLIWAACTWAGAYYFLRVSIEFLEKKDEMPARTGHLYAMGLLLTSLGSSIAIHQLYGECTALGVQ
;
A
#
# COMPACT_ATOMS: atom_id res chain seq x y z
N MET A 1 27.83 15.32 40.64
CA MET A 1 26.94 15.91 41.66
C MET A 1 25.92 16.80 40.95
N ALA A 2 25.09 16.19 40.09
CA ALA A 2 24.07 16.86 39.28
C ALA A 2 23.11 15.78 38.75
N ASP A 3 22.20 15.31 39.60
CA ASP A 3 21.11 14.42 39.16
C ASP A 3 20.00 14.32 40.22
N ARG A 4 19.35 15.45 40.55
CA ARG A 4 18.23 15.44 41.52
C ARG A 4 17.11 16.43 41.24
N THR A 5 17.23 17.27 40.22
CA THR A 5 16.27 18.33 39.92
C THR A 5 15.21 17.94 38.88
N ASP A 6 15.39 16.83 38.14
CA ASP A 6 14.48 16.47 37.04
C ASP A 6 13.30 15.59 37.47
N THR A 7 13.37 14.97 38.65
CA THR A 7 12.30 14.08 39.15
C THR A 7 11.08 14.84 39.67
N GLU A 8 11.27 16.05 40.18
CA GLU A 8 10.20 16.83 40.83
C GLU A 8 9.26 17.48 39.80
N LYS A 9 9.77 17.80 38.60
CA LYS A 9 8.97 18.45 37.55
C LYS A 9 7.90 17.52 36.95
N ARG A 10 8.20 16.22 36.82
CA ARG A 10 7.26 15.23 36.27
C ARG A 10 6.03 14.98 37.15
N THR A 11 6.15 15.12 38.46
CA THR A 11 5.03 14.86 39.38
C THR A 11 3.95 15.93 39.27
N SER A 12 4.34 17.19 38.99
CA SER A 12 3.39 18.31 38.86
C SER A 12 2.57 18.31 37.56
N GLU A 13 3.11 17.77 36.46
CA GLU A 13 2.36 17.67 35.19
C GLU A 13 1.33 16.53 35.22
N GLN A 14 1.58 15.47 36.01
CA GLN A 14 0.69 14.32 36.10
C GLN A 14 -0.57 14.63 36.93
N GLU A 15 -0.47 15.45 37.98
CA GLU A 15 -1.63 15.90 38.78
C GLU A 15 -2.58 16.84 38.01
N LEU A 16 -2.09 17.57 37.01
CA LEU A 16 -2.94 18.47 36.22
C LEU A 16 -3.88 17.68 35.29
N ILE A 17 -3.41 16.56 34.75
CA ILE A 17 -4.16 15.71 33.81
C ILE A 17 -5.27 14.94 34.54
N ASP A 18 -5.01 14.48 35.77
CA ASP A 18 -6.00 13.74 36.56
C ASP A 18 -7.13 14.62 37.09
N ASN A 19 -6.90 15.94 37.23
CA ASN A 19 -7.93 16.89 37.62
C ASN A 19 -8.84 17.31 36.45
N GLU A 20 -8.34 17.31 35.20
CA GLU A 20 -9.15 17.67 34.02
C GLU A 20 -10.19 16.59 33.65
N PHE A 21 -9.96 15.33 34.01
CA PHE A 21 -10.89 14.23 33.70
C PHE A 21 -12.04 14.05 34.70
N LYS A 22 -12.06 14.80 35.82
CA LYS A 22 -13.08 14.65 36.87
C LYS A 22 -14.37 15.46 36.65
N GLU A 23 -14.43 16.33 35.65
CA GLU A 23 -15.59 17.22 35.43
C GLU A 23 -16.59 16.77 34.35
N ILE A 24 -16.47 15.58 33.77
CA ILE A 24 -17.50 15.09 32.84
C ILE A 24 -18.64 14.39 33.62
N LYS A 25 -19.46 15.21 34.31
CA LYS A 25 -20.77 14.78 34.82
C LYS A 25 -21.77 14.76 33.66
N ILE A 26 -22.10 13.56 33.21
CA ILE A 26 -23.21 13.32 32.27
C ILE A 26 -24.51 13.40 33.08
N ASP A 27 -25.31 14.43 32.79
CA ASP A 27 -26.63 14.65 33.39
C ASP A 27 -27.67 13.69 32.76
N PRO A 28 -28.27 12.75 33.51
CA PRO A 28 -29.20 11.76 32.98
C PRO A 28 -30.66 12.27 32.97
N SER A 29 -30.88 13.50 32.52
CA SER A 29 -32.22 14.14 32.54
C SER A 29 -32.55 14.87 31.23
N SER A 30 -32.74 14.13 30.15
CA SER A 30 -33.52 14.63 29.00
C SER A 30 -34.23 13.50 28.25
N ILE A 31 -35.12 12.81 28.96
CA ILE A 31 -36.19 12.02 28.35
C ILE A 31 -37.48 12.84 28.43
N ASN A 32 -38.01 13.13 27.23
CA ASN A 32 -39.42 13.31 26.84
C ASN A 32 -40.06 14.70 26.69
N ARG A 33 -40.81 14.76 25.57
CA ARG A 33 -41.94 15.64 25.20
C ARG A 33 -41.65 17.11 24.86
N GLN A 34 -41.87 17.45 23.59
CA GLN A 34 -43.16 18.01 23.14
C GLN A 34 -43.25 18.12 21.61
N ASN A 35 -44.35 17.58 21.07
CA ASN A 35 -44.86 17.88 19.74
C ASN A 35 -45.35 19.34 19.73
N ALA A 36 -44.86 20.15 18.79
CA ALA A 36 -45.52 21.40 18.41
C ALA A 36 -45.25 21.71 16.94
N THR A 37 -46.33 21.74 16.18
CA THR A 37 -46.45 22.12 14.78
C THR A 37 -46.05 23.57 14.60
N ALA A 38 -44.92 23.83 13.94
CA ALA A 38 -44.55 25.16 13.46
C ALA A 38 -43.91 25.03 12.07
N THR A 39 -44.56 25.60 11.07
CA THR A 39 -44.10 25.71 9.68
C THR A 39 -42.85 26.59 9.62
N THR A 40 -41.70 25.94 9.61
CA THR A 40 -40.39 26.58 9.36
C THR A 40 -40.24 26.88 7.87
N PRO A 41 -39.79 28.08 7.46
CA PRO A 41 -39.45 28.35 6.07
C PRO A 41 -38.28 27.43 5.66
N THR A 42 -38.55 26.55 4.71
CA THR A 42 -37.57 25.62 4.13
C THR A 42 -36.47 26.41 3.41
N VAL A 43 -35.43 26.78 4.15
CA VAL A 43 -34.17 27.23 3.57
C VAL A 43 -33.59 26.04 2.82
N LYS A 44 -33.77 26.01 1.50
CA LYS A 44 -33.08 25.08 0.61
C LYS A 44 -31.58 25.34 0.74
N ARG A 45 -30.92 24.59 1.63
CA ARG A 45 -29.47 24.51 1.71
C ARG A 45 -28.98 24.01 0.35
N VAL A 46 -28.46 24.92 -0.46
CA VAL A 46 -27.78 24.60 -1.71
C VAL A 46 -26.59 23.72 -1.33
N SER A 47 -26.74 22.40 -1.45
CA SER A 47 -25.66 21.46 -1.24
C SER A 47 -24.69 21.64 -2.40
N THR A 48 -23.59 22.34 -2.14
CA THR A 48 -22.48 22.39 -3.10
C THR A 48 -22.07 20.95 -3.43
N PRO A 49 -21.93 20.58 -4.71
CA PRO A 49 -21.62 19.23 -5.10
C PRO A 49 -20.28 18.80 -4.48
N LYS A 50 -20.32 17.82 -3.59
CA LYS A 50 -19.12 17.27 -2.96
C LYS A 50 -18.24 16.66 -4.05
N LYS A 51 -17.05 17.22 -4.25
CA LYS A 51 -16.06 16.68 -5.20
C LYS A 51 -15.72 15.26 -4.79
N LYS A 52 -15.92 14.29 -5.69
CA LYS A 52 -15.58 12.90 -5.42
C LYS A 52 -14.06 12.78 -5.27
N PRO A 53 -13.55 12.23 -4.15
CA PRO A 53 -12.13 12.05 -3.96
C PRO A 53 -11.57 11.13 -5.04
N PHE A 54 -10.35 11.40 -5.49
CA PHE A 54 -9.67 10.50 -6.42
C PHE A 54 -8.98 9.41 -5.61
N ILE A 55 -9.47 8.19 -5.76
CA ILE A 55 -8.91 7.01 -5.11
C ILE A 55 -7.64 6.64 -5.89
N LEU A 56 -6.49 6.61 -5.22
CA LEU A 56 -5.25 6.08 -5.79
C LEU A 56 -5.36 4.56 -5.86
N GLY A 57 -5.84 4.06 -7.00
CA GLY A 57 -5.91 2.62 -7.27
C GLY A 57 -6.70 2.32 -8.55
N GLY A 58 -6.19 1.38 -9.33
CA GLY A 58 -6.93 0.83 -10.47
C GLY A 58 -8.15 0.05 -9.98
N ARG A 59 -9.32 0.28 -10.60
CA ARG A 59 -10.52 -0.57 -10.36
C ARG A 59 -10.38 -1.97 -10.96
N PHE A 60 -9.56 -2.08 -12.00
CA PHE A 60 -9.31 -3.34 -12.71
C PHE A 60 -7.86 -3.75 -12.53
N PHE A 61 -7.63 -5.05 -12.50
CA PHE A 61 -6.30 -5.64 -12.38
C PHE A 61 -5.33 -5.13 -13.45
N LEU A 62 -5.74 -5.12 -14.73
CA LEU A 62 -4.91 -4.60 -15.83
C LEU A 62 -4.61 -3.10 -15.69
N LEU A 63 -5.57 -2.29 -15.22
CA LEU A 63 -5.34 -0.86 -14.97
C LEU A 63 -4.32 -0.65 -13.85
N ASN A 64 -4.34 -1.52 -12.83
CA ASN A 64 -3.36 -1.50 -11.75
C ASN A 64 -1.99 -1.99 -12.24
N TRP A 65 -1.97 -3.09 -13.00
CA TRP A 65 -0.77 -3.72 -13.55
C TRP A 65 0.02 -2.73 -14.43
N PHE A 66 -0.65 -2.09 -15.39
CA PHE A 66 -0.02 -1.14 -16.31
C PHE A 66 0.04 0.29 -15.75
N TYR A 67 -0.36 0.51 -14.49
CA TYR A 67 -0.44 1.83 -13.87
C TYR A 67 -1.23 2.85 -14.71
N LEU A 68 -2.21 2.39 -15.51
CA LEU A 68 -2.95 3.25 -16.43
C LEU A 68 -3.77 4.33 -15.71
N TRP A 69 -4.13 4.07 -14.44
CA TRP A 69 -4.79 5.06 -13.57
C TRP A 69 -3.93 6.31 -13.34
N VAL A 70 -2.60 6.21 -13.42
CA VAL A 70 -1.67 7.33 -13.28
C VAL A 70 -1.82 8.31 -14.44
N PHE A 71 -2.09 7.86 -15.66
CA PHE A 71 -2.38 8.78 -16.77
C PHE A 71 -3.66 9.58 -16.53
N GLY A 72 -4.69 8.96 -15.96
CA GLY A 72 -5.90 9.66 -15.53
C GLY A 72 -5.61 10.71 -14.45
N LEU A 73 -4.68 10.43 -13.53
CA LEU A 73 -4.22 11.40 -12.53
C LEU A 73 -3.43 12.54 -13.18
N ILE A 74 -2.46 12.25 -14.05
CA ILE A 74 -1.65 13.24 -14.78
C ILE A 74 -2.55 14.17 -15.58
N HIS A 75 -3.53 13.61 -16.31
CA HIS A 75 -4.48 14.39 -17.09
C HIS A 75 -5.25 15.38 -16.20
N ARG A 76 -5.77 14.94 -15.06
CA ARG A 76 -6.46 15.82 -14.09
C ARG A 76 -5.54 16.86 -13.47
N CYS A 77 -4.28 16.50 -13.17
CA CYS A 77 -3.29 17.44 -12.67
C CYS A 77 -2.98 18.54 -13.69
N ARG A 78 -2.97 18.21 -14.99
CA ARG A 78 -2.76 19.19 -16.07
C ARG A 78 -3.94 20.15 -16.24
N GLU A 79 -5.17 19.70 -16.03
CA GLU A 79 -6.36 20.54 -16.17
C GLU A 79 -6.60 21.50 -14.99
N GLN A 80 -6.13 21.14 -13.80
CA GLN A 80 -6.37 21.94 -12.59
C GLN A 80 -5.29 23.02 -12.42
N LYS A 81 -5.69 24.30 -12.46
CA LYS A 81 -4.81 25.44 -12.14
C LYS A 81 -4.32 25.47 -10.68
N ASN A 82 -4.99 24.74 -9.78
CA ASN A 82 -4.65 24.69 -8.35
C ASN A 82 -4.53 23.24 -7.86
N ILE A 83 -3.30 22.75 -7.75
CA ILE A 83 -2.97 21.37 -7.34
C ILE A 83 -3.52 21.04 -5.94
N LYS A 84 -3.52 22.02 -5.03
CA LYS A 84 -4.03 21.87 -3.65
C LYS A 84 -5.51 21.49 -3.55
N LYS A 85 -6.29 21.65 -4.62
CA LYS A 85 -7.72 21.29 -4.64
C LYS A 85 -7.97 19.82 -4.98
N ILE A 86 -6.92 19.06 -5.33
CA ILE A 86 -7.04 17.64 -5.66
C ILE A 86 -7.01 16.87 -4.34
N VAL A 87 -8.18 16.43 -3.89
CA VAL A 87 -8.29 15.52 -2.74
C VAL A 87 -7.92 14.11 -3.20
N LEU A 88 -6.69 13.74 -2.89
CA LEU A 88 -6.15 12.41 -3.08
C LEU A 88 -6.53 11.56 -1.87
N GLN A 89 -7.19 10.42 -2.11
CA GLN A 89 -7.44 9.43 -1.07
C GLN A 89 -6.63 8.18 -1.38
N LEU A 90 -5.81 7.78 -0.41
CA LEU A 90 -5.14 6.50 -0.44
C LEU A 90 -6.20 5.38 -0.39
N ALA A 91 -5.91 4.24 -1.01
CA ALA A 91 -6.79 3.09 -0.87
C ALA A 91 -6.89 2.69 0.61
N ASN A 92 -8.10 2.32 1.08
CA ASN A 92 -8.31 1.95 2.48
C ASN A 92 -7.37 0.81 2.92
N VAL A 93 -7.05 -0.12 2.02
CA VAL A 93 -6.12 -1.23 2.25
C VAL A 93 -4.65 -0.82 2.47
N LEU A 94 -4.29 0.42 2.13
CA LEU A 94 -2.96 1.00 2.32
C LEU A 94 -2.92 1.98 3.50
N THR A 95 -4.00 2.09 4.27
CA THR A 95 -4.07 3.03 5.39
C THR A 95 -3.45 2.41 6.64
N ALA A 96 -2.58 3.17 7.31
CA ALA A 96 -1.88 2.75 8.53
C ALA A 96 -2.83 2.24 9.63
N LYS A 97 -4.06 2.80 9.68
CA LYS A 97 -5.10 2.35 10.61
C LYS A 97 -5.45 0.88 10.41
N THR A 98 -5.80 0.48 9.18
CA THR A 98 -6.18 -0.90 8.87
C THR A 98 -5.00 -1.84 9.08
N ASN A 99 -3.80 -1.41 8.70
CA ASN A 99 -2.61 -2.23 8.91
C ASN A 99 -2.28 -2.45 10.40
N GLY A 100 -2.46 -1.42 11.23
CA GLY A 100 -2.31 -1.51 12.67
C GLY A 100 -3.36 -2.43 13.32
N GLU A 101 -4.61 -2.35 12.87
CA GLU A 101 -5.69 -3.24 13.31
C GLU A 101 -5.40 -4.71 12.95
N ASP A 102 -4.99 -4.98 11.72
CA ASP A 102 -4.62 -6.34 11.27
C ASP A 102 -3.42 -6.89 12.06
N LEU A 103 -2.41 -6.06 12.31
CA LEU A 103 -1.25 -6.45 13.09
C LEU A 103 -1.61 -6.74 14.56
N ASP A 104 -2.49 -5.95 15.18
CA ASP A 104 -2.91 -6.18 16.57
C ASP A 104 -3.72 -7.49 16.70
N VAL A 105 -4.58 -7.78 15.71
CA VAL A 105 -5.30 -9.06 15.64
C VAL A 105 -4.31 -10.22 15.55
N LYS A 106 -3.31 -10.15 14.65
CA LYS A 106 -2.28 -11.20 14.49
C LYS A 106 -1.37 -11.33 15.71
N TRP A 107 -1.03 -10.22 16.35
CA TRP A 107 -0.25 -10.21 17.58
C TRP A 107 -1.00 -10.86 18.74
N SER A 108 -2.30 -10.60 18.86
CA SER A 108 -3.15 -11.22 19.87
C SER A 108 -3.32 -12.72 19.64
N GLN A 109 -3.45 -13.16 18.39
CA GLN A 109 -3.44 -14.59 18.01
C GLN A 109 -2.11 -15.26 18.39
N GLU A 110 -0.98 -14.61 18.14
CA GLU A 110 0.35 -15.11 18.51
C GLU A 110 0.52 -15.20 20.03
N LYS A 111 0.05 -14.22 20.81
CA LYS A 111 0.05 -14.27 22.29
C LYS A 111 -0.74 -15.47 22.81
N ALA A 112 -1.95 -15.69 22.30
CA ALA A 112 -2.78 -16.83 22.69
C ALA A 112 -2.13 -18.18 22.31
N SER A 113 -1.60 -18.28 21.10
CA SER A 113 -0.90 -19.48 20.61
C SER A 113 0.39 -19.77 21.38
N ALA A 114 1.08 -18.72 21.84
CA ALA A 114 2.30 -18.83 22.63
C ALA A 114 2.01 -19.30 24.06
N ALA A 115 0.96 -18.76 24.68
CA ALA A 115 0.49 -19.21 25.99
C ALA A 115 0.05 -20.68 25.98
N ALA A 116 -0.70 -21.11 24.96
CA ALA A 116 -1.14 -22.50 24.81
C ALA A 116 0.03 -23.50 24.63
N ALA A 117 1.13 -23.05 24.01
CA ALA A 117 2.33 -23.85 23.76
C ALA A 117 3.45 -23.62 24.78
N SER A 118 3.17 -22.93 25.90
CA SER A 118 4.15 -22.59 26.96
C SER A 118 5.45 -21.97 26.42
N ARG A 119 5.34 -21.16 25.36
CA ARG A 119 6.48 -20.50 24.69
C ARG A 119 6.36 -18.98 24.78
N GLN A 120 7.46 -18.27 24.55
CA GLN A 120 7.43 -16.82 24.44
C GLN A 120 6.83 -16.38 23.08
N PRO A 121 5.99 -15.33 23.05
CA PRO A 121 5.44 -14.78 21.81
C PRO A 121 6.55 -14.10 21.02
N LYS A 122 6.57 -14.30 19.69
CA LYS A 122 7.58 -13.69 18.81
C LYS A 122 6.91 -12.77 17.79
N LEU A 123 7.29 -11.49 17.82
CA LEU A 123 6.75 -10.49 16.90
C LEU A 123 6.98 -10.89 15.42
N ILE A 124 8.16 -11.43 15.11
CA ILE A 124 8.51 -11.89 13.76
C ILE A 124 7.51 -12.93 13.22
N ARG A 125 6.93 -13.78 14.09
CA ARG A 125 5.96 -14.78 13.66
C ARG A 125 4.62 -14.15 13.28
N ALA A 126 4.15 -13.17 14.06
CA ALA A 126 2.96 -12.39 13.72
C ALA A 126 3.14 -11.59 12.43
N LEU A 127 4.32 -10.98 12.23
CA LEU A 127 4.66 -10.29 10.97
C LEU A 127 4.72 -11.25 9.78
N TYR A 128 5.33 -12.43 9.97
CA TYR A 128 5.41 -13.43 8.91
C TYR A 128 4.03 -13.94 8.51
N GLU A 129 3.12 -14.11 9.48
CA GLU A 129 1.75 -14.52 9.19
C GLU A 129 0.97 -13.44 8.41
N LEU A 130 1.23 -12.16 8.68
CA LEU A 130 0.57 -11.04 8.02
C LEU A 130 1.15 -10.75 6.62
N TYR A 131 2.47 -10.74 6.47
CA TYR A 131 3.16 -10.29 5.25
C TYR A 131 3.85 -11.40 4.46
N GLY A 132 4.05 -12.59 5.04
CA GLY A 132 4.90 -13.64 4.47
C GLY A 132 4.49 -14.03 3.06
N ILE A 133 3.18 -14.22 2.82
CA ILE A 133 2.66 -14.54 1.48
C ILE A 133 2.97 -13.40 0.48
N LYS A 134 2.80 -12.14 0.88
CA LYS A 134 3.10 -10.98 0.03
C LYS A 134 4.59 -10.93 -0.33
N TYR A 135 5.47 -11.19 0.63
CA TYR A 135 6.91 -11.28 0.40
C TYR A 135 7.30 -12.45 -0.52
N ILE A 136 6.61 -13.59 -0.46
CA ILE A 136 6.83 -14.71 -1.38
C ILE A 136 6.52 -14.30 -2.83
N PHE A 137 5.41 -13.59 -3.06
CA PHE A 137 5.09 -13.08 -4.40
C PHE A 137 6.13 -12.08 -4.93
N ILE A 138 6.66 -11.21 -4.07
CA ILE A 138 7.77 -10.30 -4.41
C ILE A 138 9.02 -11.09 -4.80
N GLY A 139 9.37 -12.11 -4.02
CA GLY A 139 10.47 -13.01 -4.33
C GLY A 139 10.31 -13.70 -5.69
N LEU A 140 9.10 -14.15 -6.00
CA LEU A 140 8.79 -14.78 -7.29
C LEU A 140 9.02 -13.82 -8.47
N TRP A 141 8.58 -12.56 -8.36
CA TRP A 141 8.85 -11.54 -9.39
C TRP A 141 10.35 -11.30 -9.59
N LYS A 142 11.13 -11.29 -8.50
CA LYS A 142 12.59 -11.15 -8.58
C LYS A 142 13.25 -12.34 -9.27
N LEU A 143 12.76 -13.56 -9.04
CA LEU A 143 13.25 -14.76 -9.73
C LEU A 143 12.91 -14.74 -11.22
N ILE A 144 11.68 -14.35 -11.58
CA ILE A 144 11.26 -14.18 -12.99
C ILE A 144 12.15 -13.14 -13.67
N TRP A 145 12.34 -11.98 -13.04
CA TRP A 145 13.23 -10.94 -13.55
C TRP A 145 14.66 -11.44 -13.79
N ALA A 146 15.22 -12.15 -12.81
CA ALA A 146 16.56 -12.71 -12.91
C ALA A 146 16.67 -13.74 -14.05
N ALA A 147 15.68 -14.64 -14.16
CA ALA A 147 15.63 -15.64 -15.21
C ALA A 147 15.51 -15.00 -16.61
N CYS A 148 14.62 -14.02 -16.79
CA CYS A 148 14.47 -13.30 -18.05
C CYS A 148 15.73 -12.52 -18.43
N THR A 149 16.37 -11.85 -17.45
CA THR A 149 17.59 -11.07 -17.67
C THR A 149 18.75 -11.99 -18.04
N TRP A 150 18.91 -13.11 -17.35
CA TRP A 150 19.93 -14.11 -17.67
C TRP A 150 19.69 -14.74 -19.05
N ALA A 151 18.45 -15.16 -19.35
CA ALA A 151 18.11 -15.74 -20.64
C ALA A 151 18.33 -14.75 -21.80
N GLY A 152 17.93 -13.49 -21.63
CA GLY A 152 18.13 -12.46 -22.65
C GLY A 152 19.61 -12.10 -22.85
N ALA A 153 20.32 -11.77 -21.77
CA ALA A 153 21.68 -11.27 -21.83
C ALA A 153 22.71 -12.34 -22.20
N TYR A 154 22.52 -13.59 -21.74
CA TYR A 154 23.47 -14.67 -22.00
C TYR A 154 23.00 -15.59 -23.12
N TYR A 155 21.86 -16.27 -22.94
CA TYR A 155 21.45 -17.36 -23.84
C TYR A 155 21.08 -16.84 -25.24
N PHE A 156 20.12 -15.94 -25.32
CA PHE A 156 19.62 -15.48 -26.63
C PHE A 156 20.63 -14.61 -27.37
N LEU A 157 21.46 -13.84 -26.66
CA LEU A 157 22.52 -13.05 -27.26
C LEU A 157 23.59 -13.96 -27.87
N ARG A 158 24.02 -15.01 -27.14
CA ARG A 158 24.97 -16.01 -27.65
C ARG A 158 24.44 -16.70 -28.91
N VAL A 159 23.20 -17.19 -28.87
CA VAL A 159 22.59 -17.90 -30.00
C VAL A 159 22.37 -16.99 -31.21
N SER A 160 22.11 -15.69 -30.98
CA SER A 160 22.02 -14.69 -32.05
C SER A 160 23.37 -14.44 -32.73
N ILE A 161 24.47 -14.41 -31.96
CA ILE A 161 25.83 -14.28 -32.52
C ILE A 161 26.18 -15.52 -33.35
N GLU A 162 25.92 -16.73 -32.84
CA GLU A 162 26.19 -17.97 -33.57
C GLU A 162 25.42 -18.06 -34.89
N PHE A 163 24.17 -17.57 -34.91
CA PHE A 163 23.38 -17.47 -36.15
C PHE A 163 24.03 -16.52 -37.18
N LEU A 164 24.62 -15.41 -36.72
CA LEU A 164 25.32 -14.47 -37.60
C LEU A 164 26.63 -15.05 -38.16
N GLU A 165 27.34 -15.86 -37.37
CA GLU A 165 28.57 -16.53 -37.81
C GLU A 165 28.28 -17.62 -38.85
N LYS A 166 27.17 -18.36 -38.71
CA LYS A 166 26.76 -19.47 -39.59
C LYS A 166 25.66 -19.08 -40.59
N LYS A 167 25.69 -17.84 -41.05
CA LYS A 167 24.60 -17.21 -41.82
C LYS A 167 24.17 -18.00 -43.07
N ASP A 168 25.09 -18.74 -43.70
CA ASP A 168 24.80 -19.51 -44.91
C ASP A 168 24.19 -20.91 -44.64
N GLU A 169 24.29 -21.42 -43.41
CA GLU A 169 23.81 -22.76 -43.04
C GLU A 169 22.40 -22.74 -42.44
N MET A 170 21.95 -21.60 -41.90
CA MET A 170 20.71 -21.51 -41.13
C MET A 170 19.61 -20.71 -41.86
N PRO A 171 18.35 -21.19 -41.86
CA PRO A 171 17.25 -20.46 -42.47
C PRO A 171 16.92 -19.18 -41.71
N ALA A 172 16.54 -18.12 -42.44
CA ALA A 172 16.25 -16.78 -41.89
C ALA A 172 15.16 -16.78 -40.79
N ARG A 173 14.22 -17.73 -40.83
CA ARG A 173 13.18 -17.88 -39.78
C ARG A 173 13.79 -18.09 -38.40
N THR A 174 14.90 -18.81 -38.30
CA THR A 174 15.56 -19.11 -37.03
C THR A 174 16.09 -17.82 -36.39
N GLY A 175 16.71 -16.93 -37.17
CA GLY A 175 17.15 -15.62 -36.69
C GLY A 175 15.99 -14.75 -36.18
N HIS A 176 14.85 -14.75 -36.87
CA HIS A 176 13.66 -14.05 -36.40
C HIS A 176 13.12 -14.59 -35.06
N LEU A 177 13.18 -15.91 -34.84
CA LEU A 177 12.79 -16.51 -33.57
C LEU A 177 13.72 -16.10 -32.42
N TYR A 178 15.04 -16.04 -32.66
CA TYR A 178 15.99 -15.58 -31.65
C TYR A 178 15.80 -14.10 -31.30
N ALA A 179 15.58 -13.25 -32.32
CA ALA A 179 15.26 -11.84 -32.11
C ALA A 179 13.94 -11.66 -31.34
N MET A 180 12.92 -12.48 -31.63
CA MET A 180 11.67 -12.48 -30.85
C MET A 180 11.87 -12.95 -29.42
N GLY A 181 12.72 -13.96 -29.20
CA GLY A 181 13.11 -14.40 -27.86
C GLY A 181 13.79 -13.30 -27.05
N LEU A 182 14.72 -12.56 -27.66
CA LEU A 182 15.35 -11.38 -27.05
C LEU A 182 14.31 -10.32 -26.67
N LEU A 183 13.37 -10.01 -27.58
CA LEU A 183 12.34 -9.03 -27.30
C LEU A 183 11.43 -9.47 -26.15
N LEU A 184 10.97 -10.72 -26.16
CA LEU A 184 10.07 -11.25 -25.13
C LEU A 184 10.74 -11.33 -23.76
N THR A 185 12.01 -11.73 -23.70
CA THR A 185 12.77 -11.74 -22.43
C THR A 185 13.02 -10.33 -21.90
N SER A 186 13.30 -9.37 -22.78
CA SER A 186 13.43 -7.95 -22.39
C SER A 186 12.11 -7.39 -21.85
N LEU A 187 10.98 -7.62 -22.54
CA LEU A 187 9.66 -7.21 -22.09
C LEU A 187 9.27 -7.88 -20.77
N GLY A 188 9.50 -9.19 -20.65
CA GLY A 188 9.24 -9.95 -19.43
C GLY A 188 10.05 -9.43 -18.24
N SER A 189 11.34 -9.15 -18.45
CA SER A 189 12.21 -8.53 -17.44
C SER A 189 11.69 -7.15 -17.03
N SER A 190 11.33 -6.30 -18.00
CA SER A 190 10.77 -4.97 -17.73
C SER A 190 9.46 -5.04 -16.92
N ILE A 191 8.54 -5.93 -17.27
CA ILE A 191 7.29 -6.09 -16.51
C ILE A 191 7.58 -6.57 -15.09
N ALA A 192 8.45 -7.57 -14.94
CA ALA A 192 8.77 -8.15 -13.64
C ALA A 192 9.41 -7.13 -12.67
N ILE A 193 10.32 -6.28 -13.16
CA ILE A 193 10.96 -5.27 -12.30
C ILE A 193 9.96 -4.19 -11.86
N HIS A 194 9.03 -3.77 -12.74
CA HIS A 194 8.01 -2.79 -12.37
C HIS A 194 6.99 -3.33 -11.36
N GLN A 195 6.62 -4.61 -11.49
CA GLN A 195 5.78 -5.27 -10.48
C GLN A 195 6.51 -5.39 -9.14
N LEU A 196 7.79 -5.78 -9.18
CA LEU A 196 8.63 -5.87 -7.99
C LEU A 196 8.70 -4.54 -7.23
N TYR A 197 8.99 -3.42 -7.92
CA TYR A 197 9.06 -2.11 -7.28
C TYR A 197 7.71 -1.63 -6.74
N GLY A 198 6.62 -1.88 -7.47
CA GLY A 198 5.26 -1.54 -7.05
C GLY A 198 4.89 -2.19 -5.72
N GLU A 199 5.03 -3.51 -5.65
CA GLU A 199 4.69 -4.29 -4.46
C GLU A 199 5.65 -4.00 -3.30
N CYS A 200 6.96 -3.84 -3.55
CA CYS A 200 7.92 -3.44 -2.51
C CYS A 200 7.57 -2.07 -1.91
N THR A 201 7.20 -1.10 -2.73
CA THR A 201 6.82 0.24 -2.26
C THR A 201 5.50 0.18 -1.49
N ALA A 202 4.53 -0.57 -1.99
CA ALA A 202 3.24 -0.76 -1.33
C ALA A 202 3.40 -1.40 0.05
N LEU A 203 4.26 -2.41 0.18
CA LEU A 203 4.58 -3.02 1.47
C LEU A 203 5.39 -2.10 2.39
N GLY A 204 6.32 -1.32 1.86
CA GLY A 204 7.14 -0.42 2.68
C GLY A 204 6.35 0.75 3.28
N VAL A 205 5.23 1.12 2.66
CA VAL A 205 4.32 2.17 3.15
C VAL A 205 3.30 1.64 4.17
N GLN A 206 3.01 0.34 4.16
CA GLN A 206 2.13 -0.32 5.13
C GLN A 206 2.83 -0.40 6.49
#